data_AF-A0A2V6H186-F1
#
_entry.id   AF-A0A2V6H186-F1
#
_cell.length_a   1.000
_cell.length_b   1.000
_cell.length_c   1.000
_cell.angle_alpha   90.00
_cell.angle_beta   90.00
_cell.angle_gamma   90.00
#
_symmetry.space_group_name_H-M   'P 1'
#
loop_
_entity.id
_entity.type
_entity.pdbx_description
1 polymer ?
#
loop_
_entity_poly.entity_id
_entity_poly.type
_entity_poly.pdbx_seq_one_letter_code
_entity_poly.pdbx_strand_id
1 'polypeptide(L)'
;YPAGVMPHTAESSLGALRKFASAAPARTVVEGERCELCSISLSSQHRHLLETPSRKIVCACDPCALRFQNVIDGRFKLIPRDARALPNFQISDSEWEALALP
;
A
#
# COMPACT_ATOMS: atom_id res chain seq x y z
N TYR A 1 -12.35 -50.46 22.52
CA TYR A 1 -12.51 -49.99 21.14
C TYR A 1 -12.50 -48.46 21.13
N PRO A 2 -11.43 -47.77 20.72
CA PRO A 2 -11.48 -46.31 20.57
C PRO A 2 -12.02 -45.92 19.19
N ALA A 3 -12.96 -44.98 19.18
CA ALA A 3 -13.42 -44.28 17.98
C ALA A 3 -12.29 -43.34 17.51
N GLY A 4 -11.88 -43.50 16.25
CA GLY A 4 -10.90 -42.62 15.61
C GLY A 4 -11.51 -41.27 15.30
N VAL A 5 -10.94 -40.19 15.86
CA VAL A 5 -11.11 -38.84 15.34
C VAL A 5 -10.16 -38.70 14.15
N MET A 6 -10.72 -38.51 12.96
CA MET A 6 -9.97 -38.19 11.75
C MET A 6 -9.59 -36.70 11.79
N PRO A 7 -8.35 -36.31 11.48
CA PRO A 7 -8.04 -34.92 11.20
C PRO A 7 -8.72 -34.52 9.88
N HIS A 8 -9.61 -33.53 9.94
CA HIS A 8 -10.10 -32.86 8.73
C HIS A 8 -8.99 -31.92 8.23
N THR A 9 -8.21 -32.39 7.27
CA THR A 9 -7.25 -31.57 6.53
C THR A 9 -8.01 -30.51 5.74
N ALA A 10 -8.17 -29.32 6.33
CA ALA A 10 -8.52 -28.10 5.62
C ALA A 10 -7.30 -27.59 4.84
N GLU A 11 -6.73 -28.42 3.96
CA GLU A 11 -5.59 -28.10 3.12
C GLU A 11 -5.99 -28.15 1.64
N SER A 12 -6.99 -27.36 1.23
CA SER A 12 -7.19 -27.05 -0.21
C SER A 12 -8.15 -25.90 -0.55
N SER A 13 -8.56 -25.04 0.39
CA SER A 13 -9.52 -23.95 0.07
C SER A 13 -8.86 -22.62 -0.33
N LEU A 14 -7.56 -22.44 -0.09
CA LEU A 14 -6.86 -21.16 -0.33
C LEU A 14 -6.04 -21.15 -1.63
N GLY A 15 -6.08 -22.23 -2.43
CA GLY A 15 -5.27 -22.38 -3.63
C GLY A 15 -5.54 -21.31 -4.71
N ALA A 16 -6.78 -20.81 -4.78
CA ALA A 16 -7.19 -19.75 -5.69
C ALA A 16 -6.62 -18.38 -5.32
N LEU A 17 -6.37 -18.14 -4.02
CA LEU A 17 -5.86 -16.86 -3.51
C LEU A 17 -4.37 -16.65 -3.82
N ARG A 18 -3.63 -17.71 -4.15
CA ARG A 18 -2.19 -17.62 -4.50
C ARG A 18 -1.90 -16.67 -5.66
N LYS A 19 -2.86 -16.50 -6.58
CA LYS A 19 -2.76 -15.55 -7.71
C LYS A 19 -2.70 -14.09 -7.26
N PHE A 20 -3.30 -13.76 -6.11
CA PHE A 20 -3.25 -12.43 -5.51
C PHE A 20 -2.02 -12.25 -4.62
N ALA A 21 -1.52 -13.33 -4.00
CA ALA A 21 -0.28 -13.31 -3.23
C ALA A 21 0.98 -13.15 -4.10
N SER A 22 0.90 -13.47 -5.40
CA SER A 22 2.01 -13.35 -6.35
C SER A 22 1.85 -12.11 -7.23
N ALA A 23 1.92 -10.94 -6.62
CA ALA A 23 1.97 -9.66 -7.33
C ALA A 23 3.00 -8.71 -6.73
N ALA A 24 4.27 -9.08 -6.79
CA ALA A 24 5.29 -8.09 -7.12
C ALA A 24 5.75 -8.42 -8.54
N PRO A 25 5.13 -7.85 -9.60
CA PRO A 25 5.72 -7.97 -10.92
C PRO A 25 7.17 -7.52 -10.81
N ALA A 26 8.09 -8.34 -11.34
CA ALA A 26 9.49 -7.94 -11.50
C ALA A 26 9.45 -6.56 -12.17
N ARG A 27 9.87 -5.54 -11.40
CA ARG A 27 9.73 -4.12 -11.74
C ARG A 27 10.40 -3.95 -13.09
N THR A 28 9.61 -3.95 -14.17
CA THR A 28 10.09 -3.56 -15.49
C THR A 28 10.69 -2.19 -15.28
N VAL A 29 11.93 -2.00 -15.71
CA VAL A 29 12.62 -0.71 -15.58
C VAL A 29 11.89 0.25 -16.51
N VAL A 30 10.83 0.86 -15.98
CA VAL A 30 10.10 1.96 -16.61
C VAL A 30 11.13 3.06 -16.83
N GLU A 31 11.07 3.70 -17.99
CA GLU A 31 11.78 4.96 -18.25
C GLU A 31 11.73 5.83 -16.99
N GLY A 32 12.89 6.30 -16.53
CA GLY A 32 13.06 6.84 -15.18
C GLY A 32 11.94 7.81 -14.81
N GLU A 33 11.26 7.51 -13.69
CA GLU A 33 10.10 8.27 -13.22
C GLU A 33 10.43 9.77 -13.13
N ARG A 34 9.47 10.64 -13.43
CA ARG A 34 9.65 12.09 -13.39
C ARG A 34 8.77 12.68 -12.30
N CYS A 35 9.25 13.74 -11.65
CA CYS A 35 8.46 14.48 -10.67
C CYS A 35 7.26 15.12 -11.37
N GLU A 36 6.04 14.85 -10.89
CA GLU A 36 4.84 15.41 -11.50
C GLU A 36 4.65 16.92 -11.24
N LEU A 37 5.49 17.51 -10.37
CA LEU A 37 5.43 18.93 -9.98
C LEU A 37 6.46 19.80 -10.68
N CYS A 38 7.67 19.29 -10.92
CA CYS A 38 8.77 20.04 -11.54
C CYS A 38 9.45 19.29 -12.69
N SER A 39 8.95 18.10 -13.03
CA SER A 39 9.42 17.27 -14.11
C SER A 39 10.89 16.83 -13.99
N ILE A 40 11.55 16.87 -12.84
CA ILE A 40 12.93 16.33 -12.68
C ILE A 40 12.94 14.79 -12.70
N SER A 41 14.04 14.17 -13.14
CA SER A 41 14.24 12.71 -12.99
C SER A 41 14.26 12.31 -11.54
N LEU A 42 13.53 11.24 -11.23
CA LEU A 42 13.46 10.61 -9.93
C LEU A 42 14.32 9.35 -9.92
N SER A 43 14.90 9.07 -8.76
CA SER A 43 15.48 7.76 -8.50
C SER A 43 14.35 6.73 -8.28
N SER A 44 14.72 5.45 -8.29
CA SER A 44 13.81 4.36 -7.93
C SER A 44 13.22 4.48 -6.52
N GLN A 45 13.86 5.30 -5.66
CA GLN A 45 13.41 5.65 -4.31
C GLN A 45 13.17 7.16 -4.19
N HIS A 46 11.96 7.61 -4.50
CA HIS A 46 11.57 9.02 -4.41
C HIS A 46 10.37 9.19 -3.46
N ARG A 47 9.97 10.45 -3.20
CA ARG A 47 8.88 10.76 -2.25
C ARG A 47 7.54 10.75 -2.97
N HIS A 48 6.48 10.57 -2.20
CA HIS A 48 5.12 10.67 -2.72
C HIS A 48 4.29 11.64 -1.89
N LEU A 49 3.39 12.34 -2.58
CA LEU A 49 2.34 13.12 -1.96
C LEU A 49 0.99 12.48 -2.30
N LEU A 50 0.09 12.40 -1.34
CA LEU A 50 -1.32 12.13 -1.59
C LEU A 50 -2.01 13.46 -1.85
N GLU A 51 -2.50 13.67 -3.08
CA GLU A 51 -3.42 14.76 -3.38
C GLU A 51 -4.82 14.38 -2.86
N THR A 52 -5.25 15.04 -1.80
CA THR A 52 -6.46 14.66 -1.05
C THR A 52 -7.77 14.83 -1.82
N PRO A 53 -7.98 15.88 -2.67
CA PRO A 53 -9.22 16.01 -3.42
C PRO A 53 -9.37 14.93 -4.51
N SER A 54 -8.28 14.59 -5.20
CA SER A 54 -8.28 13.62 -6.30
C SER A 54 -8.01 12.19 -5.84
N ARG A 55 -7.58 12.00 -4.58
CA ARG A 55 -7.10 10.72 -4.01
C ARG A 55 -5.99 10.09 -4.86
N LYS A 56 -5.18 10.93 -5.51
CA LYS A 56 -4.09 10.50 -6.38
C LYS A 56 -2.77 10.52 -5.63
N ILE A 57 -1.96 9.48 -5.84
CA ILE A 57 -0.54 9.47 -5.43
C ILE A 57 0.27 10.21 -6.50
N VAL A 58 1.05 11.19 -6.07
CA VAL A 58 1.87 12.07 -6.90
C VAL A 58 3.35 11.78 -6.63
N CYS A 59 4.10 11.41 -7.67
CA CYS A 59 5.54 11.20 -7.57
C CYS A 59 6.28 12.54 -7.43
N ALA A 60 7.05 12.69 -6.35
CA ALA A 60 7.71 13.95 -5.98
C ALA A 60 9.20 13.77 -5.69
N CYS A 61 10.01 14.73 -6.15
CA CYS A 61 11.38 14.86 -5.67
C CYS A 61 11.39 15.42 -4.23
N ASP A 62 12.48 15.24 -3.48
CA ASP A 62 12.55 15.71 -2.08
C ASP A 62 12.26 17.22 -1.93
N PRO A 63 12.78 18.14 -2.78
CA PRO A 63 12.44 19.56 -2.69
C PRO A 63 10.94 19.83 -2.87
N CYS A 64 10.30 19.21 -3.87
CA CYS A 64 8.87 19.37 -4.10
C CYS A 64 8.04 18.76 -2.96
N ALA A 65 8.42 17.58 -2.46
CA ALA A 65 7.74 16.98 -1.32
C ALA A 65 7.77 17.89 -0.09
N LEU A 66 8.93 18.47 0.24
CA LEU A 66 9.07 19.39 1.37
C LEU A 66 8.30 20.70 1.17
N ARG A 67 8.25 21.20 -0.07
CA ARG A 67 7.54 22.44 -0.41
C ARG A 67 6.03 22.30 -0.34
N PHE A 68 5.50 21.14 -0.75
CA PHE A 68 4.07 20.93 -0.92
C PHE A 68 3.39 20.18 0.24
N GLN A 69 4.13 19.47 1.09
CA GLN A 69 3.55 18.74 2.24
C GLN A 69 2.72 19.62 3.21
N ASN A 70 2.94 20.94 3.21
CA ASN A 70 2.27 21.91 4.09
C ASN A 70 1.47 22.96 3.30
N VAL A 71 1.04 22.67 2.07
CA VAL A 71 0.18 23.60 1.32
C VAL A 71 -1.12 23.83 2.09
N ILE A 72 -1.55 25.09 2.15
CA ILE A 72 -2.77 25.53 2.85
C ILE A 72 -3.97 24.66 2.41
N ASP A 73 -4.80 24.28 3.38
CA ASP A 73 -5.94 23.35 3.29
C ASP A 73 -5.62 21.86 3.14
N GLY A 74 -4.35 21.45 3.29
CA GLY A 74 -4.01 20.03 3.33
C GLY A 74 -4.30 19.29 2.02
N ARG A 75 -4.27 20.03 0.89
CA ARG A 75 -4.42 19.48 -0.46
C ARG A 75 -3.43 18.35 -0.73
N PHE A 76 -2.21 18.47 -0.22
CA PHE A 76 -1.19 17.45 -0.32
C PHE A 76 -0.80 16.95 1.07
N LYS A 77 -0.75 15.63 1.23
CA LYS A 77 -0.22 14.97 2.42
C LYS A 77 1.01 14.17 2.05
N LEU A 78 2.09 14.33 2.80
CA LEU A 78 3.30 13.54 2.60
C LEU A 78 3.04 12.08 3.01
N ILE A 79 3.35 11.15 2.10
CA ILE A 79 3.31 9.71 2.41
C ILE A 79 4.63 9.34 3.10
N PRO A 80 4.61 8.82 4.34
CA PRO A 80 5.80 8.33 5.02
C PRO A 80 6.46 7.19 4.24
N ARG A 81 7.78 7.06 4.35
CA ARG A 81 8.53 5.94 3.72
C ARG A 81 8.55 4.71 4.61
N ASP A 82 8.35 4.88 5.91
CA ASP A 82 8.39 3.83 6.90
C ASP A 82 6.99 3.26 7.14
N ALA A 83 6.89 1.95 7.04
CA ALA A 83 5.75 1.21 7.59
C ALA A 83 6.13 0.74 8.98
N ARG A 84 5.23 0.94 9.95
CA ARG A 84 5.40 0.43 11.30
C ARG A 84 4.34 -0.63 11.56
N ALA A 85 4.79 -1.80 12.03
CA ALA A 85 3.88 -2.80 12.54
C ALA A 85 3.11 -2.23 13.73
N LEU A 86 1.81 -2.51 13.81
CA LEU A 86 0.99 -2.20 14.97
C LEU A 86 0.90 -3.47 15.83
N PRO A 87 1.77 -3.64 16.84
CA PRO A 87 1.76 -4.85 17.65
C PRO A 87 0.45 -4.94 18.42
N ASN A 88 -0.13 -6.14 18.47
CA ASN A 88 -1.41 -6.41 19.11
C ASN A 88 -2.60 -5.64 18.50
N PHE A 89 -2.50 -5.18 17.26
CA PHE A 89 -3.65 -4.62 16.55
C PHE A 89 -4.72 -5.70 16.41
N GLN A 90 -5.91 -5.40 16.93
CA GLN A 90 -7.11 -6.22 16.80
C GLN A 90 -8.17 -5.32 16.17
N ILE A 91 -8.82 -5.83 15.13
CA ILE A 91 -10.00 -5.23 14.51
C ILE A 91 -11.02 -6.35 14.36
N SER A 92 -12.27 -6.12 14.75
CA SER A 92 -13.29 -7.15 14.61
C SER A 92 -13.69 -7.31 13.14
N ASP A 93 -14.26 -8.47 12.79
CA ASP A 93 -14.77 -8.70 11.44
C ASP A 93 -15.81 -7.64 11.03
N SER A 94 -16.66 -7.19 11.97
CA SER A 94 -17.66 -6.16 11.70
C SER A 94 -17.04 -4.78 11.47
N GLU A 95 -15.97 -4.45 12.20
CA GLU A 95 -15.23 -3.20 12.02
C GLU A 95 -14.47 -3.20 10.70
N TRP A 96 -13.89 -4.35 10.33
CA TRP A 96 -13.22 -4.53 9.05
C TRP A 96 -14.21 -4.38 7.89
N GLU A 97 -15.36 -5.06 7.96
CA GLU A 97 -16.41 -5.00 6.93
C GLU A 97 -16.93 -3.56 6.74
N ALA A 98 -17.07 -2.79 7.82
CA ALA A 98 -17.52 -1.40 7.77
C ALA A 98 -16.58 -0.46 6.98
N LEU A 99 -15.32 -0.83 6.80
CA LEU A 99 -14.37 -0.04 6.00
C LEU A 99 -14.63 -0.18 4.49
N ALA A 100 -15.28 -1.26 4.05
CA ALA A 100 -15.57 -1.56 2.64
C ALA A 100 -14.35 -1.42 1.71
N LEU A 101 -13.17 -1.82 2.20
CA LEU A 101 -11.92 -1.83 1.43
C LEU A 101 -11.79 -3.19 0.71
N PRO A 102 -11.41 -3.23 -0.58
CA PRO A 102 -11.27 -4.46 -1.36
C PRO A 102 -10.08 -5.33 -0.94
#